data_AF-A0A4Q5LI43-F1
#
_entry.id   AF-A0A4Q5LI43-F1
#
_cell.length_a   1.000
_cell.length_b   1.000
_cell.length_c   1.000
_cell.angle_alpha   90.00
_cell.angle_beta   90.00
_cell.angle_gamma   90.00
#
_symmetry.space_group_name_H-M   'P 1'
#
loop_
_entity.id
_entity.type
_entity.pdbx_description
1 polymer ?
#
loop_
_entity_poly.entity_id
_entity_poly.type
_entity_poly.pdbx_seq_one_letter_code
_entity_poly.pdbx_strand_id
1 'polypeptide(L)'
;MEFALKQIYKDHPEYLIPEKWEQFNDWSRRGYDFLDSRIFYFKDAPEEMYYISFIKDPEDPAAAKSVILAVRAVQRDSSTSWLLQKDFNEKQQEEIEARFDKEIVSKLEKYTLTKAKRSD
;
A
#
# COMPACT_ATOMS: atom_id res chain seq x y z
N MET A 1 0.51 13.82 -3.39
CA MET A 1 0.39 12.34 -3.39
C MET A 1 0.09 11.79 -4.79
N GLU A 2 -1.01 12.18 -5.44
CA GLU A 2 -1.37 11.62 -6.76
C GLU A 2 -0.29 11.74 -7.83
N PHE A 3 0.41 12.88 -7.92
CA PHE A 3 1.55 13.04 -8.83
C PHE A 3 2.65 12.00 -8.56
N ALA A 4 3.01 11.79 -7.29
CA ALA A 4 4.04 10.83 -6.90
C ALA A 4 3.62 9.39 -7.22
N LEU A 5 2.35 9.03 -7.02
CA LEU A 5 1.81 7.72 -7.40
C LEU A 5 1.87 7.51 -8.91
N LYS A 6 1.50 8.53 -9.72
CA LYS A 6 1.61 8.46 -11.17
C LYS A 6 3.07 8.27 -11.62
N GLN A 7 4.02 8.94 -10.97
CA GLN A 7 5.45 8.72 -11.26
C GLN A 7 5.91 7.32 -10.86
N ILE A 8 5.49 6.80 -9.70
CA ILE A 8 5.80 5.41 -9.30
C ILE A 8 5.35 4.43 -10.38
N TYR A 9 4.10 4.46 -10.84
CA TYR A 9 3.64 3.50 -11.84
C TYR A 9 4.28 3.69 -13.21
N LYS A 10 4.73 4.91 -13.53
CA LYS A 10 5.45 5.21 -14.77
C LYS A 10 6.88 4.65 -14.74
N ASP A 11 7.59 4.86 -13.64
CA ASP A 11 8.98 4.45 -13.48
C ASP A 11 9.11 2.97 -13.08
N HIS A 12 8.08 2.45 -12.40
CA HIS A 12 8.00 1.09 -11.85
C HIS A 12 6.66 0.40 -12.22
N PRO A 13 6.44 0.10 -13.50
CA PRO A 13 5.22 -0.59 -13.95
C PRO A 13 5.08 -2.00 -13.37
N GLU A 14 6.15 -2.58 -12.83
CA GLU A 14 6.13 -3.86 -12.12
C GLU A 14 5.26 -3.85 -10.85
N TYR A 15 4.83 -2.68 -10.38
CA TYR A 15 3.90 -2.57 -9.27
C TYR A 15 2.42 -2.65 -9.68
N LEU A 16 2.13 -2.72 -10.98
CA LEU A 16 0.78 -2.95 -11.49
C LEU A 16 0.36 -4.40 -11.28
N ILE A 17 -0.94 -4.61 -11.05
CA ILE A 17 -1.52 -5.94 -10.86
C ILE A 17 -1.43 -6.69 -12.20
N PRO A 18 -0.80 -7.87 -12.27
CA PRO A 18 -0.80 -8.68 -13.47
C PRO A 18 -2.11 -9.48 -13.57
N GLU A 19 -2.44 -9.94 -14.77
CA GLU A 19 -3.71 -10.62 -15.09
C GLU A 19 -4.08 -11.76 -14.13
N LYS A 20 -3.10 -12.58 -13.73
CA LYS A 20 -3.32 -13.71 -12.80
C LYS A 20 -3.87 -13.29 -11.43
N TRP A 21 -3.68 -12.04 -11.05
CA TRP A 21 -4.08 -11.48 -9.75
C TRP A 21 -5.32 -10.58 -9.82
N GLU A 22 -5.81 -10.25 -11.03
CA GLU A 22 -6.94 -9.32 -11.24
C GLU A 22 -8.23 -9.75 -10.54
N GLN A 23 -8.43 -11.06 -10.34
CA GLN A 23 -9.60 -11.57 -9.61
C GLN A 23 -9.70 -11.05 -8.17
N PHE A 24 -8.59 -10.61 -7.57
CA PHE A 24 -8.55 -10.05 -6.21
C PHE A 24 -8.61 -8.52 -6.20
N ASN A 25 -8.65 -7.88 -7.36
CA ASN A 25 -8.82 -6.43 -7.53
C ASN A 25 -10.32 -6.05 -7.53
N ASP A 26 -11.03 -6.44 -6.48
CA ASP A 26 -12.49 -6.32 -6.38
C ASP A 26 -12.95 -5.44 -5.20
N TRP A 27 -12.04 -4.73 -4.54
CA TRP A 27 -12.32 -3.87 -3.37
C TRP A 27 -13.38 -2.81 -3.64
N SER A 28 -13.36 -2.19 -4.83
CA SER A 28 -14.40 -1.25 -5.27
C SER A 28 -15.78 -1.91 -5.30
N ARG A 29 -15.89 -3.10 -5.91
CA ARG A 29 -17.14 -3.89 -5.96
C ARG A 29 -17.64 -4.30 -4.57
N ARG A 30 -16.73 -4.42 -3.60
CA ARG A 30 -17.05 -4.73 -2.19
C ARG A 30 -17.47 -3.51 -1.38
N GLY A 31 -17.54 -2.32 -1.99
CA GLY A 31 -17.99 -1.09 -1.34
C GLY A 31 -16.91 -0.33 -0.58
N TYR A 32 -15.63 -0.59 -0.85
CA TYR A 32 -14.51 0.14 -0.23
C TYR A 32 -14.10 1.43 -0.96
N ASP A 33 -14.92 1.90 -1.90
CA ASP A 33 -14.66 3.13 -2.68
C ASP A 33 -14.60 4.41 -1.83
N PHE A 34 -15.09 4.36 -0.59
CA PHE A 34 -14.96 5.47 0.36
C PHE A 34 -13.52 5.70 0.85
N LEU A 35 -12.63 4.71 0.68
CA LEU A 35 -11.21 4.83 0.97
C LEU A 35 -10.45 5.25 -0.29
N ASP A 36 -9.67 6.34 -0.21
CA ASP A 36 -8.62 6.57 -1.20
C ASP A 36 -7.57 5.47 -1.04
N SER A 37 -7.63 4.47 -1.91
CA SER A 37 -6.88 3.23 -1.77
C SER A 37 -6.17 2.83 -3.06
N ARG A 38 -5.06 2.09 -2.93
CA ARG A 38 -4.32 1.54 -4.06
C ARG A 38 -3.88 0.12 -3.74
N ILE A 39 -3.66 -0.66 -4.79
CA ILE A 39 -3.01 -1.96 -4.70
C ILE A 39 -1.62 -1.83 -5.31
N PHE A 40 -0.61 -2.33 -4.61
CA PHE A 40 0.74 -2.51 -5.12
C PHE A 40 1.04 -4.00 -5.23
N TYR A 41 1.50 -4.43 -6.38
CA TYR A 41 1.94 -5.81 -6.61
C TYR A 41 3.46 -5.92 -6.44
N PHE A 42 3.92 -6.95 -5.72
CA PHE A 42 5.34 -7.25 -5.55
C PHE A 42 5.63 -8.64 -6.10
N LYS A 43 6.37 -8.67 -7.23
CA LYS A 43 6.76 -9.91 -7.91
C LYS A 43 7.80 -10.75 -7.15
N ASP A 44 8.67 -10.11 -6.37
CA ASP A 44 9.79 -10.78 -5.72
C ASP A 44 9.29 -11.65 -4.57
N ALA A 45 9.97 -12.76 -4.28
CA ALA A 45 9.51 -13.69 -3.24
C ALA A 45 9.50 -13.06 -1.83
N PRO A 46 8.42 -13.25 -1.04
CA PRO A 46 7.15 -13.87 -1.43
C PRO A 46 6.37 -12.99 -2.41
N GLU A 47 5.79 -13.58 -3.45
CA GLU A 47 4.96 -12.83 -4.40
C GLU A 47 3.65 -12.39 -3.72
N GLU A 48 3.38 -11.09 -3.71
CA GLU A 48 2.35 -10.48 -2.85
C GLU A 48 1.64 -9.30 -3.52
N MET A 49 0.43 -8.99 -3.05
CA MET A 49 -0.25 -7.71 -3.29
C MET A 49 -0.60 -7.02 -1.98
N TYR A 50 -0.45 -5.71 -1.95
CA TYR A 50 -0.67 -4.88 -0.78
C TYR A 50 -1.82 -3.93 -1.06
N TYR A 51 -2.93 -4.09 -0.35
CA TYR A 51 -4.03 -3.13 -0.36
C TYR A 51 -3.75 -2.05 0.69
N ILE A 52 -3.60 -0.81 0.22
CA ILE A 52 -3.24 0.33 1.06
C ILE A 52 -4.30 1.43 1.02
N SER A 53 -4.43 2.19 2.09
CA SER A 53 -5.28 3.39 2.12
C SER A 53 -4.46 4.64 2.46
N PHE A 54 -4.79 5.74 1.80
CA PHE A 54 -4.28 7.08 2.08
C PHE A 54 -5.29 7.81 2.97
N ILE A 55 -4.87 8.08 4.20
CA ILE A 55 -5.70 8.78 5.18
C ILE A 55 -5.20 10.21 5.27
N LYS A 56 -6.12 11.16 5.04
CA LYS A 56 -5.91 12.59 5.29
C LYS A 56 -6.82 12.95 6.45
N ASP A 57 -6.27 13.57 7.49
CA ASP A 57 -7.08 14.12 8.57
C ASP A 57 -7.56 15.51 8.14
N PRO A 58 -8.87 15.72 7.92
CA PRO A 58 -9.40 17.00 7.50
C PRO A 58 -9.59 17.99 8.66
N GLU A 59 -9.54 17.53 9.91
CA GLU A 59 -9.82 18.33 11.11
C GLU A 59 -8.55 18.88 11.78
N ASP A 60 -7.39 18.27 11.53
CA ASP A 60 -6.10 18.82 11.94
C ASP A 60 -5.44 19.67 10.82
N PRO A 61 -5.42 21.02 10.94
CA PRO A 61 -4.77 21.87 9.95
C PRO A 61 -3.24 21.67 9.85
N ALA A 62 -2.59 21.03 10.83
CA ALA A 62 -1.22 20.56 10.70
C ALA A 62 -1.13 19.25 9.89
N ALA A 63 -2.13 18.37 10.01
CA ALA A 63 -2.26 17.15 9.23
C ALA A 63 -2.69 17.39 7.78
N ALA A 64 -3.24 18.56 7.44
CA ALA A 64 -3.53 18.96 6.06
C ALA A 64 -2.31 18.89 5.11
N LYS A 65 -1.09 18.85 5.67
CA LYS A 65 0.18 18.70 4.92
C LYS A 65 0.75 17.28 4.92
N SER A 66 0.12 16.36 5.64
CA SER A 66 0.58 14.98 5.78
C SER A 66 -0.45 13.99 5.23
N VAL A 67 0.03 12.85 4.73
CA VAL A 67 -0.81 11.74 4.31
C VAL A 67 -0.32 10.52 5.05
N ILE A 68 -1.20 9.86 5.77
CA ILE A 68 -0.89 8.59 6.44
C ILE A 68 -1.12 7.48 5.43
N LEU A 69 -0.13 6.61 5.27
CA LEU A 69 -0.26 5.39 4.47
C LEU A 69 -0.49 4.24 5.44
N ALA A 70 -1.57 3.48 5.23
CA ALA A 70 -1.88 2.30 6.03
C ALA A 70 -1.96 1.08 5.13
N VAL A 71 -1.18 0.03 5.45
CA VAL A 71 -1.35 -1.31 4.86
C VAL A 71 -2.57 -1.94 5.50
N ARG A 72 -3.62 -2.19 4.70
CA ARG A 72 -4.91 -2.69 5.18
C ARG A 72 -5.03 -4.19 5.06
N ALA A 73 -4.48 -4.75 3.99
CA ALA A 73 -4.48 -6.18 3.75
C ALA A 73 -3.33 -6.57 2.82
N VAL A 74 -2.86 -7.81 2.96
CA VAL A 74 -1.87 -8.43 2.08
C VAL A 74 -2.47 -9.67 1.47
N GLN A 75 -2.30 -9.84 0.17
CA GLN A 75 -2.68 -11.06 -0.53
C GLN A 75 -1.42 -11.80 -0.99
N ARG A 76 -1.38 -13.12 -0.74
CA ARG A 76 -0.21 -13.99 -0.98
C ARG A 76 -0.61 -15.13 -1.90
N ASP A 77 0.34 -15.66 -2.67
CA ASP A 77 0.04 -16.77 -3.62
C ASP A 77 -0.45 -18.01 -2.88
N SER A 78 0.01 -18.19 -1.64
CA SER A 78 -0.42 -19.25 -0.73
C SER A 78 -1.82 -19.04 -0.14
N SER A 79 -2.52 -17.94 -0.43
CA SER A 79 -3.79 -17.58 0.21
C SER A 79 -4.92 -17.38 -0.80
N THR A 80 -6.08 -17.95 -0.50
CA THR A 80 -7.30 -17.78 -1.30
C THR A 80 -8.03 -16.47 -1.01
N SER A 81 -7.59 -15.71 0.01
CA SER A 81 -8.21 -14.45 0.43
C SER A 81 -7.19 -13.45 0.97
N TRP A 82 -7.53 -12.17 0.90
CA TRP A 82 -6.79 -11.10 1.55
C TRP A 82 -6.62 -11.36 3.06
N LEU A 83 -5.37 -11.34 3.51
CA LEU A 83 -4.98 -11.47 4.91
C LEU A 83 -4.96 -10.09 5.56
N LEU A 84 -5.59 -9.98 6.72
CA LEU A 84 -5.65 -8.77 7.53
C LEU A 84 -4.54 -8.77 8.58
N GLN A 85 -4.32 -7.62 9.22
CA GLN A 85 -3.30 -7.49 10.27
C GLN A 85 -3.39 -8.59 11.35
N LYS A 86 -4.62 -8.94 11.77
CA LYS A 86 -4.88 -9.99 12.78
C LYS A 86 -4.44 -11.40 12.36
N ASP A 87 -4.22 -11.63 11.07
CA ASP A 87 -3.81 -12.92 10.52
C ASP A 87 -2.28 -13.07 10.54
N PHE A 88 -1.56 -12.03 11.01
CA PHE A 88 -0.09 -12.01 11.12
C PHE A 88 0.35 -11.88 12.58
N ASN A 89 1.43 -12.60 12.93
CA ASN A 89 2.15 -12.34 14.18
C ASN A 89 2.99 -11.05 14.07
N GLU A 90 3.48 -10.55 15.20
CA GLU A 90 4.25 -9.30 15.28
C GLU A 90 5.44 -9.27 14.30
N LYS A 91 6.23 -10.34 14.26
CA LYS A 91 7.37 -10.45 13.34
C LYS A 91 6.94 -10.34 11.87
N GLN A 92 5.84 -10.99 11.49
CA GLN A 92 5.32 -10.91 10.12
C GLN A 92 4.80 -9.51 9.80
N GLN A 93 4.18 -8.83 10.77
CA GLN A 93 3.75 -7.44 10.61
C GLN A 93 4.96 -6.52 10.37
N GLU A 94 6.02 -6.66 11.17
CA GLU A 94 7.27 -5.92 10.99
C GLU A 94 7.92 -6.17 9.63
N GLU A 95 7.95 -7.42 9.16
CA GLU A 95 8.50 -7.79 7.84
C GLU A 95 7.67 -7.15 6.70
N ILE A 96 6.33 -7.18 6.82
CA ILE A 96 5.41 -6.57 5.84
C ILE A 96 5.64 -5.06 5.77
N GLU A 97 5.72 -4.38 6.91
CA GLU A 97 5.97 -2.95 6.98
C GLU A 97 7.35 -2.57 6.47
N ALA A 98 8.40 -3.29 6.90
CA ALA A 98 9.76 -3.05 6.44
C ALA A 98 9.89 -3.20 4.92
N ARG A 99 9.21 -4.20 4.34
CA ARG A 99 9.14 -4.39 2.89
C ARG A 99 8.42 -3.24 2.21
N PHE A 100 7.26 -2.84 2.72
CA PHE A 100 6.49 -1.73 2.17
C PHE A 100 7.27 -0.40 2.24
N ASP A 101 7.96 -0.15 3.34
CA ASP A 101 8.80 1.03 3.52
C ASP A 101 9.94 1.07 2.51
N LYS A 102 10.62 -0.06 2.35
CA LYS A 102 11.72 -0.20 1.39
C LYS A 102 11.23 0.00 -0.04
N GLU A 103 10.14 -0.65 -0.42
CA GLU A 103 9.70 -0.67 -1.82
C GLU A 103 8.95 0.60 -2.22
N ILE A 104 8.00 1.05 -1.41
CA ILE A 104 7.06 2.11 -1.78
C ILE A 104 7.39 3.43 -1.09
N VAL A 105 7.54 3.42 0.24
CA VAL A 105 7.74 4.68 1.00
C VAL A 105 9.03 5.36 0.57
N SER A 106 10.14 4.63 0.46
CA SER A 106 11.43 5.18 0.04
C SER A 106 11.39 5.82 -1.37
N LYS A 107 10.52 5.33 -2.25
CA LYS A 107 10.30 5.90 -3.59
C LYS A 107 9.41 7.13 -3.51
N LEU A 108 8.32 7.07 -2.76
CA LEU A 108 7.46 8.22 -2.51
C LEU A 108 8.26 9.40 -1.94
N GLU A 109 9.12 9.17 -0.95
CA GLU A 109 10.00 10.21 -0.38
C GLU A 109 10.83 10.94 -1.44
N LYS A 110 11.35 10.22 -2.44
CA LYS A 110 12.14 10.80 -3.54
C LYS A 110 11.28 11.67 -4.44
N TYR A 111 10.05 11.24 -4.74
CA TYR A 111 9.15 11.98 -5.63
C TYR A 111 8.49 13.18 -4.95
N THR A 112 8.24 13.10 -3.64
CA THR A 112 7.61 14.18 -2.88
C THR A 112 8.60 15.13 -2.23
N LEU A 113 9.90 14.75 -2.18
CA LEU A 113 10.94 15.46 -1.43
C LEU A 113 10.58 15.63 0.05
N THR A 114 9.89 14.65 0.62
CA THR A 114 9.49 14.61 2.03
C THR A 114 10.03 13.38 2.72
N LYS A 115 10.10 13.40 4.06
CA LYS A 115 10.41 12.23 4.87
C LYS A 115 9.17 11.67 5.52
N ALA A 116 9.02 10.35 5.46
CA ALA A 116 8.00 9.64 6.18
C ALA A 116 8.40 9.52 7.66
N LYS A 117 7.39 9.51 8.53
CA LYS A 117 7.54 9.20 9.94
C LYS A 117 6.59 8.04 10.23
N ARG A 118 7.10 7.01 10.93
CA ARG A 118 6.23 5.95 11.47
C ARG A 118 5.44 6.51 12.65
N SER A 119 4.15 6.23 12.69
CA SER A 119 3.33 6.50 13.86
C SER A 119 3.50 5.34 14.84
N ASP A 120 3.86 5.67 16.07
CA ASP A 120 3.90 4.75 17.21
C ASP A 120 2.49 4.33 17.66
#